data_AF-A0A0G2G7H0-F1
#
_entry.id   AF-A0A0G2G7H0-F1
#
_cell.length_a   1.000
_cell.length_b   1.000
_cell.length_c   1.000
_cell.angle_alpha   90.00
_cell.angle_beta   90.00
_cell.angle_gamma   90.00
#
_symmetry.space_group_name_H-M   'P 1'
#
loop_
_entity.id
_entity.type
_entity.pdbx_description
1 polymer ?
#
loop_
_entity_poly.entity_id
_entity_poly.type
_entity_poly.pdbx_seq_one_letter_code
_entity_poly.pdbx_strand_id
1 'polypeptide(L)'
;MNTSQEQRLNMQIDPAYYRSGEHSDIVVCYGSGADARERLLHKIVLCSQSEFFKLMLAAPMKESRESVVHLHEDPELVDSALDFMYLGALTYELPDHASPADAAIRILGIYEIANQYMIDALLNATAIRFSDHLKHNPSLSANVAVLRTAYLDLTRDTHDLRKLIARAYNIWAPSISLEMEEFLLENKDAIADYFFEMAHERLELGSRRVCWHCNYQVNVCVTPADLTVENRYNTPVRNSDFLKLCPSCGNPLQLKTLGPMLDD
;
A
#
# COMPACT_ATOMS: atom_id res chain seq x y z
N MET A 1 -9.25 27.45 8.23
CA MET A 1 -10.67 27.54 7.84
C MET A 1 -11.01 26.27 7.08
N ASN A 2 -12.06 25.58 7.55
CA ASN A 2 -12.71 24.37 7.02
C ASN A 2 -11.90 23.07 6.90
N THR A 3 -11.67 22.47 8.07
CA THR A 3 -11.87 21.03 8.29
C THR A 3 -13.37 20.71 8.15
N SER A 4 -13.77 20.21 7.00
CA SER A 4 -15.14 19.73 6.77
C SER A 4 -15.09 18.28 6.31
N GLN A 5 -15.56 17.40 7.21
CA GLN A 5 -16.20 16.09 6.98
C GLN A 5 -15.26 15.03 6.37
N GLU A 6 -15.02 13.87 6.99
CA GLU A 6 -16.02 12.95 7.52
C GLU A 6 -15.48 12.19 8.74
N GLN A 7 -15.92 12.56 9.95
CA GLN A 7 -16.09 11.55 10.99
C GLN A 7 -17.36 10.77 10.63
N ARG A 8 -17.23 9.77 9.76
CA ARG A 8 -18.24 8.72 9.66
C ARG A 8 -18.33 8.12 11.06
N LEU A 9 -19.40 8.41 11.77
CA LEU A 9 -19.73 7.74 13.03
C LEU A 9 -19.62 6.24 12.74
N ASN A 10 -18.64 5.55 13.35
CA ASN A 10 -18.59 4.09 13.35
C ASN A 10 -19.97 3.63 13.82
N MET A 11 -20.77 3.09 12.92
CA MET A 11 -22.09 2.59 13.24
C MET A 11 -21.87 1.40 14.17
N GLN A 12 -21.93 1.64 15.49
CA GLN A 12 -21.76 0.59 16.49
C GLN A 12 -23.05 -0.23 16.53
N ILE A 13 -23.08 -1.26 15.70
CA ILE A 13 -24.07 -2.32 15.78
C ILE A 13 -23.60 -3.27 16.87
N ASP A 14 -24.52 -3.69 17.73
CA ASP A 14 -24.21 -4.76 18.67
C ASP A 14 -23.77 -5.99 17.86
N PRO A 15 -22.53 -6.49 18.06
CA PRO A 15 -22.03 -7.67 17.34
C PRO A 15 -22.93 -8.91 17.50
N ALA A 16 -23.84 -8.94 18.46
CA ALA A 16 -24.88 -9.96 18.57
C ALA A 16 -25.74 -10.05 17.31
N TYR A 17 -26.19 -8.93 16.74
CA TYR A 17 -27.03 -8.93 15.53
C TYR A 17 -26.28 -9.48 14.31
N TYR A 18 -24.98 -9.17 14.20
CA TYR A 18 -24.14 -9.73 13.14
C TYR A 18 -24.00 -11.25 13.27
N ARG A 19 -23.77 -11.76 14.49
CA ARG A 19 -23.58 -13.19 14.73
C ARG A 19 -24.85 -14.01 14.63
N SER A 20 -25.99 -13.46 15.08
CA SER A 20 -27.27 -14.17 15.08
C SER A 20 -28.03 -14.07 13.76
N GLY A 21 -27.79 -13.03 12.97
CA GLY A 21 -28.59 -12.69 11.79
C GLY A 21 -29.97 -12.12 12.15
N GLU A 22 -30.20 -11.75 13.42
CA GLU A 22 -31.47 -11.17 13.83
C GLU A 22 -31.70 -9.82 13.13
N HIS A 23 -32.88 -9.66 12.52
CA HIS A 23 -33.25 -8.53 11.65
C HIS A 23 -32.52 -8.45 10.31
N SER A 24 -31.88 -9.54 9.87
CA SER A 24 -31.30 -9.61 8.52
C SER A 24 -32.38 -9.43 7.44
N ASP A 25 -32.07 -8.64 6.43
CA ASP A 25 -32.92 -8.37 5.26
C ASP A 25 -32.21 -8.67 3.94
N ILE A 26 -31.03 -9.30 4.00
CA ILE A 26 -30.25 -9.76 2.87
C ILE A 26 -29.42 -11.00 3.22
N VAL A 27 -29.25 -11.87 2.25
CA VAL A 27 -28.38 -13.04 2.30
C VAL A 27 -27.20 -12.82 1.36
N VAL A 28 -25.98 -13.01 1.86
CA VAL A 28 -24.77 -12.99 1.03
C VAL A 28 -24.17 -14.38 1.00
N CYS A 29 -24.14 -14.96 -0.20
CA CYS A 29 -23.53 -16.26 -0.49
C CYS A 29 -22.18 -16.03 -1.16
N TYR A 30 -21.14 -16.71 -0.73
CA TYR A 30 -19.78 -16.49 -1.24
C TYR A 30 -18.93 -17.74 -1.21
N GLY A 31 -17.86 -17.77 -1.99
CA GLY A 31 -17.07 -18.98 -2.22
C GLY A 31 -17.65 -19.91 -3.27
N SER A 32 -17.03 -21.08 -3.41
CA SER A 32 -17.46 -22.11 -4.37
C SER A 32 -17.23 -23.53 -3.83
N GLY A 33 -18.02 -24.48 -4.32
CA GLY A 33 -17.86 -25.89 -3.97
C GLY A 33 -18.07 -26.17 -2.48
N ALA A 34 -17.12 -26.88 -1.86
CA ALA A 34 -17.19 -27.28 -0.46
C ALA A 34 -17.00 -26.11 0.52
N ASP A 35 -16.39 -25.01 0.08
CA ASP A 35 -16.09 -23.83 0.90
C ASP A 35 -17.13 -22.72 0.75
N ALA A 36 -18.26 -23.00 0.09
CA ALA A 36 -19.35 -22.05 -0.04
C ALA A 36 -19.92 -21.69 1.35
N ARG A 37 -20.01 -20.38 1.62
CA ARG A 37 -20.54 -19.81 2.87
C ARG A 37 -21.77 -18.97 2.57
N GLU A 38 -22.64 -18.86 3.56
CA GLU A 38 -23.83 -18.02 3.53
C GLU A 38 -23.93 -17.22 4.82
N ARG A 39 -24.25 -15.93 4.71
CA ARG A 39 -24.43 -15.03 5.85
C ARG A 39 -25.74 -14.25 5.72
N LEU A 40 -26.50 -14.26 6.81
CA LEU A 40 -27.65 -13.38 7.04
C LEU A 40 -27.16 -12.01 7.51
N LEU A 41 -27.36 -10.97 6.69
CA LEU A 41 -26.81 -9.63 6.89
C LEU A 41 -27.89 -8.55 6.75
N HIS A 42 -27.46 -7.31 6.94
CA HIS A 42 -28.30 -6.12 6.98
C HIS A 42 -27.91 -5.15 5.86
N LYS A 43 -28.84 -4.85 4.96
CA LYS A 43 -28.64 -3.95 3.82
C LYS A 43 -28.16 -2.58 4.26
N ILE A 44 -28.75 -2.03 5.32
CA ILE A 44 -28.37 -0.70 5.82
C ILE A 44 -26.89 -0.63 6.21
N VAL A 45 -26.34 -1.73 6.73
CA VAL A 45 -24.94 -1.83 7.14
C VAL A 45 -24.04 -1.90 5.93
N LEU A 46 -24.30 -2.85 5.03
CA LEU A 46 -23.54 -3.02 3.81
C LEU A 46 -23.53 -1.71 2.98
N CYS A 47 -24.69 -1.10 2.76
CA CYS A 47 -24.81 0.15 2.01
C CYS A 47 -24.14 1.35 2.71
N SER A 48 -24.04 1.34 4.04
CA SER A 48 -23.37 2.42 4.78
C SER A 48 -21.84 2.34 4.69
N GLN A 49 -21.29 1.12 4.54
CA GLN A 49 -19.86 0.87 4.55
C GLN A 49 -19.26 0.69 3.15
N SER A 50 -20.09 0.36 2.16
CA SER A 50 -19.66 0.00 0.80
C SER A 50 -20.53 0.69 -0.24
N GLU A 51 -19.88 1.48 -1.10
CA GLU A 51 -20.58 2.09 -2.24
C GLU A 51 -21.00 1.01 -3.26
N PHE A 52 -20.29 -0.11 -3.33
CA PHE A 52 -20.66 -1.24 -4.20
C PHE A 52 -22.02 -1.80 -3.82
N PHE A 53 -22.21 -2.16 -2.54
CA PHE A 53 -23.49 -2.69 -2.07
C PHE A 53 -24.61 -1.65 -2.19
N LYS A 54 -24.31 -0.38 -1.92
CA LYS A 54 -25.26 0.72 -2.08
C LYS A 54 -25.77 0.85 -3.51
N LEU A 55 -24.87 0.84 -4.50
CA LEU A 55 -25.24 0.94 -5.92
C LEU A 55 -25.97 -0.31 -6.40
N MET A 56 -25.45 -1.49 -6.06
CA MET A 56 -26.01 -2.78 -6.46
C MET A 56 -27.45 -2.97 -5.92
N LEU A 57 -27.69 -2.63 -4.65
CA LEU A 57 -29.00 -2.80 -4.02
C LEU A 57 -29.99 -1.68 -4.35
N ALA A 58 -29.52 -0.52 -4.79
CA ALA A 58 -30.38 0.56 -5.29
C ALA A 58 -30.86 0.33 -6.74
N ALA A 59 -30.08 -0.40 -7.54
CA ALA A 59 -30.46 -0.73 -8.92
C ALA A 59 -31.62 -1.76 -8.93
N PRO A 60 -32.59 -1.68 -9.85
CA PRO A 60 -33.74 -2.60 -9.93
C PRO A 60 -33.37 -3.98 -10.51
N MET A 61 -32.24 -4.53 -10.09
CA MET A 61 -31.67 -5.81 -10.52
C MET A 61 -32.20 -6.97 -9.67
N LYS A 62 -31.86 -8.20 -10.05
CA LYS A 62 -32.34 -9.43 -9.39
C LYS A 62 -32.01 -9.43 -7.90
N GLU A 63 -30.79 -9.01 -7.57
CA GLU A 63 -30.21 -8.94 -6.23
C GLU A 63 -31.03 -8.01 -5.31
N SER A 64 -31.50 -6.87 -5.85
CA SER A 64 -32.36 -5.93 -5.09
C SER A 64 -33.74 -6.52 -4.75
N ARG A 65 -34.27 -7.41 -5.60
CA ARG A 65 -35.61 -8.00 -5.47
C ARG A 65 -35.60 -9.26 -4.63
N GLU A 66 -34.61 -10.12 -4.84
CA GLU A 66 -34.49 -11.41 -4.17
C GLU A 66 -33.80 -11.28 -2.82
N SER A 67 -33.10 -10.17 -2.57
CA SER A 67 -32.31 -9.97 -1.35
C SER A 67 -31.27 -11.07 -1.12
N VAL A 68 -30.72 -11.59 -2.22
CA VAL A 68 -29.63 -12.56 -2.24
C VAL A 68 -28.53 -12.02 -3.14
N VAL A 69 -27.29 -12.02 -2.65
CA VAL A 69 -26.10 -11.61 -3.39
C VAL A 69 -25.14 -12.79 -3.46
N HIS A 70 -24.60 -13.04 -4.65
CA HIS A 70 -23.59 -14.06 -4.88
C HIS A 70 -22.24 -13.40 -5.16
N LEU A 71 -21.26 -13.72 -4.34
CA LEU A 71 -19.86 -13.37 -4.49
C LEU A 71 -19.08 -14.65 -4.83
N HIS A 72 -17.96 -14.54 -5.53
CA HIS A 72 -17.18 -15.69 -6.02
C HIS A 72 -15.73 -15.71 -5.52
N GLU A 73 -15.41 -14.76 -4.65
CA GLU A 73 -14.09 -14.54 -4.10
C GLU A 73 -13.76 -15.53 -2.96
N ASP A 74 -12.49 -15.55 -2.55
CA ASP A 74 -12.02 -16.36 -1.42
C ASP A 74 -12.87 -16.07 -0.17
N PRO A 75 -13.54 -17.09 0.41
CA PRO A 75 -14.38 -16.92 1.57
C PRO A 75 -13.72 -16.24 2.76
N GLU A 76 -12.44 -16.48 2.99
CA GLU A 76 -11.72 -15.88 4.11
C GLU A 76 -11.51 -14.37 3.92
N LEU A 77 -11.28 -13.93 2.68
CA LEU A 77 -11.13 -12.51 2.37
C LEU A 77 -12.49 -11.79 2.48
N VAL A 78 -13.57 -12.43 2.02
CA VAL A 78 -14.93 -11.90 2.17
C VAL A 78 -15.32 -11.81 3.64
N ASP A 79 -15.07 -12.84 4.45
CA ASP A 79 -15.33 -12.81 5.90
C ASP A 79 -14.54 -11.66 6.56
N SER A 80 -13.27 -11.47 6.22
CA SER A 80 -12.46 -10.35 6.74
C SER A 80 -13.09 -8.98 6.43
N ALA A 81 -13.65 -8.81 5.23
CA ALA A 81 -14.33 -7.59 4.83
C ALA A 81 -15.68 -7.40 5.55
N LEU A 82 -16.47 -8.47 5.69
CA LEU A 82 -17.72 -8.45 6.44
C LEU A 82 -17.47 -8.13 7.92
N ASP A 83 -16.52 -8.81 8.55
CA ASP A 83 -16.13 -8.57 9.94
C ASP A 83 -15.70 -7.12 10.14
N PHE A 84 -14.93 -6.55 9.21
CA PHE A 84 -14.58 -5.14 9.28
C PHE A 84 -15.81 -4.22 9.20
N MET A 85 -16.75 -4.47 8.28
CA MET A 85 -17.95 -3.63 8.14
C MET A 85 -18.85 -3.64 9.38
N TYR A 86 -18.86 -4.72 10.16
CA TYR A 86 -19.70 -4.85 11.35
C TYR A 86 -18.98 -4.55 12.66
N LEU A 87 -17.70 -4.90 12.77
CA LEU A 87 -16.93 -4.84 14.00
C LEU A 87 -15.91 -3.69 14.00
N GLY A 88 -15.62 -3.11 12.82
CA GLY A 88 -14.63 -2.04 12.66
C GLY A 88 -13.18 -2.49 12.87
N ALA A 89 -12.93 -3.80 12.94
CA ALA A 89 -11.62 -4.37 13.18
C ALA A 89 -11.16 -5.16 11.97
N LEU A 90 -9.93 -4.91 11.52
CA LEU A 90 -9.28 -5.72 10.51
C LEU A 90 -8.77 -7.01 11.18
N THR A 91 -9.47 -8.11 10.90
CA THR A 91 -9.13 -9.45 11.38
C THR A 91 -8.85 -10.36 10.20
N TYR A 92 -7.83 -11.21 10.34
CA TYR A 92 -7.56 -12.29 9.41
C TYR A 92 -6.79 -13.37 10.16
N GLU A 93 -7.10 -14.62 9.82
CA GLU A 93 -6.41 -15.77 10.38
C GLU A 93 -5.27 -16.17 9.44
N LEU A 94 -4.19 -16.65 10.05
CA LEU A 94 -3.07 -17.24 9.36
C LEU A 94 -2.73 -18.57 10.05
N PRO A 95 -2.25 -19.57 9.30
CA PRO A 95 -1.72 -20.79 9.92
C PRO A 95 -0.61 -20.47 10.93
N ASP A 96 -0.45 -21.31 11.96
CA ASP A 96 0.57 -21.15 13.01
C ASP A 96 2.02 -21.04 12.50
N HIS A 97 2.27 -21.46 11.26
CA HIS A 97 3.57 -21.45 10.61
C HIS A 97 3.66 -20.47 9.44
N ALA A 98 2.71 -19.54 9.34
CA ALA A 98 2.71 -18.53 8.29
C ALA A 98 3.95 -17.64 8.37
N SER A 99 4.61 -17.47 7.23
CA SER A 99 5.73 -16.56 7.09
C SER A 99 5.24 -15.10 7.07
N PRO A 100 6.14 -14.13 7.30
CA PRO A 100 5.82 -12.73 7.08
C PRO A 100 5.33 -12.43 5.64
N ALA A 101 5.76 -13.21 4.65
CA ALA A 101 5.30 -13.08 3.28
C ALA A 101 3.85 -13.55 3.12
N ASP A 102 3.46 -14.65 3.77
CA ASP A 102 2.07 -15.13 3.77
C ASP A 102 1.13 -14.09 4.39
N ALA A 103 1.56 -13.46 5.48
CA ALA A 103 0.83 -12.36 6.09
C ALA A 103 0.69 -11.16 5.15
N ALA A 104 1.77 -10.78 4.45
CA ALA A 104 1.73 -9.71 3.46
C ALA A 104 0.76 -10.01 2.32
N ILE A 105 0.83 -11.22 1.76
CA ILE A 105 -0.07 -11.66 0.67
C ILE A 105 -1.53 -11.66 1.14
N ARG A 106 -1.81 -12.14 2.37
CA ARG A 106 -3.16 -12.08 2.95
C ARG A 106 -3.65 -10.65 3.09
N ILE A 107 -2.81 -9.72 3.58
CA ILE A 107 -3.15 -8.29 3.68
C ILE A 107 -3.45 -7.71 2.28
N LEU A 108 -2.65 -8.05 1.26
CA LEU A 108 -2.91 -7.62 -0.13
C LEU A 108 -4.22 -8.17 -0.70
N GLY A 109 -4.57 -9.42 -0.40
CA GLY A 109 -5.86 -9.98 -0.78
C GLY A 109 -7.04 -9.23 -0.15
N ILE A 110 -6.92 -8.83 1.12
CA ILE A 110 -7.96 -8.03 1.78
C ILE A 110 -8.02 -6.62 1.16
N TYR A 111 -6.87 -6.05 0.79
CA TYR A 111 -6.82 -4.77 0.09
C TYR A 111 -7.58 -4.83 -1.24
N GLU A 112 -7.41 -5.91 -2.01
CA GLU A 112 -8.15 -6.12 -3.26
C GLU A 112 -9.65 -6.18 -3.04
N ILE A 113 -10.10 -6.97 -2.06
CA ILE A 113 -11.52 -7.09 -1.72
C ILE A 113 -12.10 -5.74 -1.28
N ALA A 114 -11.37 -4.99 -0.47
CA ALA A 114 -11.77 -3.66 -0.06
C ALA A 114 -11.93 -2.72 -1.26
N ASN A 115 -11.01 -2.80 -2.23
CA ASN A 115 -11.06 -1.99 -3.44
C ASN A 115 -12.22 -2.43 -4.37
N GLN A 116 -12.39 -3.74 -4.54
CA GLN A 116 -13.42 -4.34 -5.39
C GLN A 116 -14.82 -3.94 -4.92
N TYR A 117 -15.07 -4.04 -3.61
CA TYR A 117 -16.34 -3.66 -3.00
C TYR A 117 -16.39 -2.21 -2.51
N MET A 118 -15.41 -1.37 -2.87
CA MET A 118 -15.40 0.07 -2.55
C MET A 118 -15.67 0.36 -1.07
N ILE A 119 -14.89 -0.31 -0.19
CA ILE A 119 -14.92 -0.18 1.27
C ILE A 119 -13.71 0.67 1.68
N ASP A 120 -13.81 1.99 1.49
CA ASP A 120 -12.67 2.92 1.64
C ASP A 120 -11.99 2.85 3.02
N ALA A 121 -12.78 2.67 4.08
CA ALA A 121 -12.25 2.55 5.43
C ALA A 121 -11.38 1.29 5.62
N LEU A 122 -11.78 0.17 5.02
CA LEU A 122 -11.00 -1.08 5.02
C LEU A 122 -9.78 -0.95 4.12
N LEU A 123 -9.91 -0.31 2.96
CA LEU A 123 -8.81 -0.07 2.03
C LEU A 123 -7.68 0.70 2.73
N ASN A 124 -8.03 1.80 3.41
CA ASN A 124 -7.09 2.61 4.19
C ASN A 124 -6.49 1.82 5.37
N ALA A 125 -7.32 1.11 6.14
CA ALA A 125 -6.84 0.32 7.28
C ALA A 125 -5.84 -0.77 6.84
N THR A 126 -6.11 -1.39 5.69
CA THR A 126 -5.26 -2.44 5.12
C THR A 126 -3.96 -1.86 4.58
N ALA A 127 -3.98 -0.69 3.92
CA ALA A 127 -2.77 0.02 3.48
C ALA A 127 -1.86 0.39 4.67
N ILE A 128 -2.44 0.93 5.75
CA ILE A 128 -1.70 1.24 6.98
C ILE A 128 -1.09 -0.03 7.57
N ARG A 129 -1.88 -1.10 7.70
CA ARG A 129 -1.40 -2.38 8.22
C ARG A 129 -0.28 -2.96 7.38
N PHE A 130 -0.39 -2.88 6.05
CA PHE A 130 0.65 -3.32 5.12
C PHE A 130 1.93 -2.49 5.27
N SER A 131 1.81 -1.16 5.37
CA SER A 131 2.93 -0.26 5.63
C SER A 131 3.69 -0.65 6.88
N ASP A 132 2.96 -0.85 7.99
CA ASP A 132 3.56 -1.23 9.26
C ASP A 132 4.18 -2.62 9.19
N HIS A 133 3.56 -3.56 8.45
CA HIS A 133 4.11 -4.89 8.24
C HIS A 133 5.42 -4.86 7.47
N LEU A 134 5.54 -4.01 6.43
CA LEU A 134 6.79 -3.77 5.72
C LEU A 134 7.85 -3.15 6.63
N LYS A 135 7.51 -2.17 7.47
CA LYS A 135 8.45 -1.55 8.43
C LYS A 135 9.09 -2.56 9.38
N HIS A 136 8.31 -3.53 9.85
CA HIS A 136 8.81 -4.59 10.73
C HIS A 136 9.52 -5.71 9.97
N ASN A 137 9.25 -5.87 8.67
CA ASN A 137 9.82 -6.92 7.83
C ASN A 137 10.36 -6.34 6.51
N PRO A 138 11.47 -5.58 6.55
CA PRO A 138 11.96 -4.86 5.38
C PRO A 138 12.28 -5.72 4.16
N SER A 139 12.67 -6.99 4.37
CA SER A 139 12.95 -7.92 3.27
C SER A 139 11.74 -8.22 2.39
N LEU A 140 10.52 -7.94 2.85
CA LEU A 140 9.29 -8.14 2.07
C LEU A 140 9.19 -7.20 0.86
N SER A 141 9.83 -6.03 0.89
CA SER A 141 9.82 -5.13 -0.27
C SER A 141 10.56 -5.71 -1.47
N ALA A 142 11.48 -6.65 -1.24
CA ALA A 142 12.24 -7.38 -2.26
C ALA A 142 11.74 -8.83 -2.46
N ASN A 143 10.66 -9.23 -1.77
CA ASN A 143 10.15 -10.60 -1.86
C ASN A 143 9.32 -10.76 -3.13
N VAL A 144 9.76 -11.65 -4.04
CA VAL A 144 9.13 -11.84 -5.36
C VAL A 144 7.69 -12.32 -5.26
N ALA A 145 7.32 -13.13 -4.26
CA ALA A 145 5.93 -13.56 -4.10
C ALA A 145 5.02 -12.38 -3.74
N VAL A 146 5.44 -11.53 -2.80
CA VAL A 146 4.70 -10.30 -2.43
C VAL A 146 4.58 -9.36 -3.63
N LEU A 147 5.66 -9.19 -4.41
CA LEU A 147 5.68 -8.34 -5.59
C LEU A 147 4.80 -8.89 -6.72
N ARG A 148 4.82 -10.19 -6.97
CA ARG A 148 3.91 -10.83 -7.93
C ARG A 148 2.46 -10.58 -7.53
N THR A 149 2.11 -10.77 -6.26
CA THR A 149 0.77 -10.44 -5.78
C THR A 149 0.43 -8.97 -6.03
N ALA A 150 1.29 -8.03 -5.59
CA ALA A 150 1.01 -6.60 -5.71
C ALA A 150 0.89 -6.07 -7.16
N TYR A 151 1.64 -6.64 -8.11
CA TYR A 151 1.70 -6.14 -9.48
C TYR A 151 0.91 -6.96 -10.51
N LEU A 152 0.69 -8.25 -10.26
CA LEU A 152 0.08 -9.17 -11.22
C LEU A 152 -1.30 -9.66 -10.77
N ASP A 153 -1.49 -9.91 -9.48
CA ASP A 153 -2.72 -10.56 -8.99
C ASP A 153 -3.81 -9.55 -8.62
N LEU A 154 -3.44 -8.31 -8.26
CA LEU A 154 -4.41 -7.25 -7.96
C LEU A 154 -4.98 -6.64 -9.26
N THR A 155 -6.31 -6.57 -9.36
CA THR A 155 -7.01 -6.23 -10.61
C THR A 155 -7.37 -4.75 -10.74
N ARG A 156 -7.32 -4.01 -9.63
CA ARG A 156 -7.70 -2.58 -9.56
C ARG A 156 -6.52 -1.66 -9.25
N ASP A 157 -6.80 -0.35 -9.26
CA ASP A 157 -5.80 0.68 -9.00
C ASP A 157 -5.10 0.44 -7.65
N THR A 158 -3.82 0.10 -7.77
CA THR A 158 -2.92 -0.26 -6.67
C THR A 158 -1.71 0.66 -6.66
N HIS A 159 -1.78 1.79 -7.37
CA HIS A 159 -0.68 2.73 -7.51
C HIS A 159 -0.09 3.13 -6.15
N ASP A 160 -0.93 3.50 -5.18
CA ASP A 160 -0.45 3.91 -3.85
C ASP A 160 0.26 2.79 -3.10
N LEU A 161 -0.19 1.55 -3.26
CA LEU A 161 0.43 0.38 -2.64
C LEU A 161 1.76 0.00 -3.33
N ARG A 162 1.79 0.03 -4.66
CA ARG A 162 3.02 -0.18 -5.47
C ARG A 162 4.08 0.87 -5.15
N LYS A 163 3.66 2.13 -5.04
CA LYS A 163 4.48 3.25 -4.61
C LYS A 163 5.09 3.01 -3.23
N LEU A 164 4.28 2.54 -2.27
CA LEU A 164 4.73 2.20 -0.93
C LEU A 164 5.75 1.07 -0.93
N ILE A 165 5.57 0.03 -1.74
CA ILE A 165 6.52 -1.08 -1.89
C ILE A 165 7.84 -0.58 -2.50
N ALA A 166 7.76 0.20 -3.58
CA ALA A 166 8.93 0.74 -4.27
C ALA A 166 9.76 1.65 -3.35
N ARG A 167 9.10 2.51 -2.55
CA ARG A 167 9.74 3.29 -1.49
C ARG A 167 10.41 2.41 -0.43
N ALA A 168 9.68 1.45 0.13
CA ALA A 168 10.23 0.55 1.15
C ALA A 168 11.50 -0.17 0.65
N TYR A 169 11.50 -0.58 -0.62
CA TYR A 169 12.69 -1.16 -1.24
C TYR A 169 13.85 -0.16 -1.31
N ASN A 170 13.63 1.06 -1.82
CA ASN A 170 14.70 2.05 -1.94
C ASN A 170 15.35 2.40 -0.59
N ILE A 171 14.57 2.38 0.50
CA ILE A 171 15.07 2.67 1.84
C ILE A 171 15.85 1.47 2.43
N TRP A 172 15.37 0.24 2.22
CA TRP A 172 15.85 -0.91 3.02
C TRP A 172 16.58 -2.01 2.24
N ALA A 173 16.52 -2.04 0.92
CA ALA A 173 17.19 -3.05 0.10
C ALA A 173 18.44 -2.45 -0.57
N PRO A 174 19.64 -2.68 -0.02
CA PRO A 174 20.87 -2.08 -0.55
C PRO A 174 21.33 -2.71 -1.88
N SER A 175 20.75 -3.83 -2.28
CA SER A 175 21.15 -4.58 -3.49
C SER A 175 19.98 -5.36 -4.09
N ILE A 176 19.93 -5.40 -5.43
CA ILE A 176 18.99 -6.19 -6.20
C ILE A 176 19.44 -7.66 -6.20
N SER A 177 18.60 -8.56 -5.67
CA SER A 177 18.80 -10.01 -5.81
C SER A 177 18.54 -10.45 -7.25
N LEU A 178 19.13 -11.58 -7.66
CA LEU A 178 18.91 -12.12 -9.00
C LEU A 178 17.42 -12.36 -9.30
N GLU A 179 16.69 -12.94 -8.35
CA GLU A 179 15.24 -13.17 -8.50
C GLU A 179 14.44 -11.87 -8.66
N MET A 180 14.86 -10.79 -8.00
CA MET A 180 14.25 -9.48 -8.13
C MET A 180 14.57 -8.85 -9.49
N GLU A 181 15.82 -8.97 -9.94
CA GLU A 181 16.24 -8.51 -11.27
C GLU A 181 15.42 -9.20 -12.37
N GLU A 182 15.28 -10.53 -12.30
CA GLU A 182 14.45 -11.31 -13.22
C GLU A 182 12.99 -10.81 -13.21
N PHE A 183 12.40 -10.64 -12.02
CA PHE A 183 11.03 -10.12 -11.90
C PHE A 183 10.87 -8.71 -12.50
N LEU A 184 11.78 -7.78 -12.22
CA LEU A 184 11.73 -6.42 -12.74
C LEU A 184 11.88 -6.38 -14.27
N LEU A 185 12.73 -7.25 -14.84
CA LEU A 185 12.90 -7.34 -16.29
C LEU A 185 11.65 -7.91 -16.98
N GLU A 186 10.92 -8.80 -16.32
CA GLU A 186 9.65 -9.35 -16.79
C GLU A 186 8.48 -8.36 -16.64
N ASN A 187 8.53 -7.46 -15.65
CA ASN A 187 7.41 -6.59 -15.28
C ASN A 187 7.72 -5.09 -15.48
N LYS A 188 7.24 -4.55 -16.61
CA LYS A 188 7.46 -3.15 -17.03
C LYS A 188 6.90 -2.11 -16.06
N ASP A 189 5.81 -2.42 -15.38
CA ASP A 189 5.19 -1.49 -14.43
C ASP A 189 6.00 -1.46 -13.13
N ALA A 190 6.43 -2.64 -12.64
CA ALA A 190 7.26 -2.75 -11.46
C ALA A 190 8.61 -2.02 -11.62
N ILE A 191 9.27 -2.19 -12.76
CA ILE A 191 10.52 -1.47 -13.04
C ILE A 191 10.28 0.04 -13.14
N ALA A 192 9.18 0.48 -13.76
CA ALA A 192 8.85 1.90 -13.87
C ALA A 192 8.59 2.54 -12.50
N ASP A 193 7.73 1.95 -11.67
CA ASP A 193 7.42 2.42 -10.32
C ASP A 193 8.69 2.46 -9.46
N TYR A 194 9.54 1.44 -9.57
CA TYR A 194 10.80 1.36 -8.85
C TYR A 194 11.77 2.49 -9.23
N PHE A 195 11.99 2.69 -10.53
CA PHE A 195 12.84 3.79 -11.02
C PHE A 195 12.26 5.16 -10.68
N PHE A 196 10.94 5.31 -10.77
CA PHE A 196 10.26 6.56 -10.48
C PHE A 196 10.42 6.93 -9.01
N GLU A 197 10.15 6.01 -8.07
CA GLU A 197 10.33 6.29 -6.65
C GLU A 197 11.80 6.48 -6.27
N MET A 198 12.72 5.75 -6.92
CA MET A 198 14.15 5.98 -6.72
C MET A 198 14.57 7.39 -7.17
N ALA A 199 14.06 7.84 -8.33
CA ALA A 199 14.32 9.19 -8.84
C ALA A 199 13.66 10.26 -7.95
N HIS A 200 12.43 10.02 -7.51
CA HIS A 200 11.67 10.88 -6.61
C HIS A 200 12.39 11.06 -5.28
N GLU A 201 12.82 9.98 -4.62
CA GLU A 201 13.62 10.06 -3.40
C GLU A 201 14.93 10.81 -3.62
N ARG A 202 15.63 10.58 -4.74
CA ARG A 202 16.87 11.31 -5.05
C ARG A 202 16.65 12.80 -5.30
N LEU A 203 15.50 13.18 -5.86
CA LEU A 203 15.08 14.56 -6.10
C LEU A 203 14.61 15.24 -4.81
N GLU A 204 13.80 14.57 -4.00
CA GLU A 204 13.24 15.09 -2.75
C GLU A 204 14.27 15.11 -1.61
N LEU A 205 15.05 14.05 -1.44
CA LEU A 205 16.08 13.96 -0.40
C LEU A 205 17.35 14.75 -0.76
N GLY A 206 17.46 15.21 -2.01
CA GLY A 206 18.48 16.14 -2.50
C GLY A 206 19.85 15.95 -1.84
N SER A 207 20.36 14.72 -1.80
CA SER A 207 21.46 14.24 -0.95
C SER A 207 22.25 15.35 -0.25
N ARG A 208 21.76 15.87 0.88
CA ARG A 208 22.44 17.00 1.55
C ARG A 208 23.79 16.51 2.05
N ARG A 209 24.87 16.93 1.40
CA ARG A 209 26.23 16.60 1.82
C ARG A 209 26.78 17.74 2.64
N VAL A 210 27.51 17.39 3.69
CA VAL A 210 28.16 18.35 4.59
C VAL A 210 29.66 18.09 4.62
N CYS A 211 30.43 19.17 4.51
CA CYS A 211 31.85 19.14 4.78
C CYS A 211 32.07 19.33 6.27
N TRP A 212 32.64 18.35 6.96
CA TRP A 212 32.86 18.43 8.40
C TRP A 212 33.94 19.45 8.79
N HIS A 213 34.82 19.82 7.85
CA HIS A 213 35.90 20.76 8.10
C HIS A 213 35.44 22.22 8.14
N CYS A 214 34.55 22.62 7.22
CA CYS A 214 34.11 24.02 7.09
C CYS A 214 32.59 24.19 7.16
N ASN A 215 31.86 23.11 7.45
CA ASN A 215 30.39 23.03 7.49
C ASN A 215 29.69 23.44 6.18
N TYR A 216 30.41 23.44 5.05
CA TYR A 216 29.84 23.71 3.73
C TYR A 216 28.79 22.64 3.39
N GLN A 217 27.60 23.08 3.01
CA GLN A 217 26.48 22.20 2.69
C GLN A 217 26.15 22.32 1.21
N VAL A 218 25.96 21.18 0.55
CA VAL A 218 25.50 21.13 -0.83
C VAL A 218 24.30 20.21 -0.92
N ASN A 219 23.24 20.71 -1.54
CA ASN A 219 22.12 19.87 -1.95
C ASN A 219 22.46 19.32 -3.32
N VAL A 220 22.45 18.00 -3.46
CA VAL A 220 22.72 17.34 -4.72
C VAL A 220 21.38 16.99 -5.33
N CYS A 221 20.87 17.86 -6.19
CA CYS A 221 19.71 17.54 -7.01
C CYS A 221 20.20 16.73 -8.22
N VAL A 222 19.62 15.55 -8.44
CA VAL A 222 19.87 14.76 -9.66
C VAL A 222 18.63 14.87 -10.53
N THR A 223 18.61 15.74 -11.53
CA THR A 223 17.50 15.79 -12.49
C THR A 223 17.69 14.74 -13.59
N PRO A 224 16.61 14.10 -14.09
CA PRO A 224 16.73 13.04 -15.11
C PRO A 224 17.14 13.53 -16.51
N ALA A 225 17.01 14.83 -16.80
CA ALA A 225 17.19 15.34 -18.17
C ALA A 225 18.64 15.65 -18.52
N ASP A 226 19.46 16.12 -17.59
CA ASP A 226 20.88 16.41 -17.84
C ASP A 226 21.61 16.41 -16.49
N LEU A 227 22.51 15.44 -16.29
CA LEU A 227 23.96 15.61 -16.22
C LEU A 227 24.61 17.00 -15.99
N THR A 228 23.90 17.99 -15.48
CA THR A 228 24.37 19.33 -15.16
C THR A 228 23.78 19.75 -13.82
N VAL A 229 24.64 19.82 -12.81
CA VAL A 229 24.35 20.53 -11.57
C VAL A 229 24.35 22.03 -11.89
N GLU A 230 23.20 22.69 -11.84
CA GLU A 230 23.17 24.16 -11.80
C GLU A 230 23.70 24.62 -10.43
N ASN A 231 25.00 24.92 -10.38
CA ASN A 231 25.56 25.78 -9.35
C ASN A 231 25.23 27.24 -9.70
N ARG A 232 25.22 28.17 -8.72
CA ARG A 232 25.04 29.63 -8.91
C ARG A 232 26.03 30.30 -9.89
N TYR A 233 26.87 29.53 -10.55
CA TYR A 233 27.98 29.97 -11.40
C TYR A 233 27.88 29.47 -12.86
N ASN A 234 26.71 29.02 -13.35
CA ASN A 234 26.43 28.75 -14.78
C ASN A 234 27.55 28.04 -15.55
N THR A 235 28.02 26.89 -15.04
CA THR A 235 29.05 26.08 -15.72
C THR A 235 28.57 24.64 -15.87
N PRO A 236 28.43 24.12 -17.11
CA PRO A 236 27.99 22.74 -17.33
C PRO A 236 29.16 21.76 -17.15
N VAL A 237 29.01 20.76 -16.27
CA VAL A 237 30.05 19.74 -16.02
C VAL A 237 29.39 18.36 -15.85
N ARG A 238 29.93 17.34 -16.55
CA ARG A 238 29.38 15.98 -16.65
C ARG A 238 29.67 15.09 -15.42
N ASN A 239 28.69 14.25 -15.06
CA ASN A 239 28.61 13.25 -13.98
C ASN A 239 29.79 12.29 -13.97
N SER A 240 30.44 12.24 -12.83
CA SER A 240 30.56 11.03 -11.98
C SER A 240 31.45 11.31 -10.76
N ASP A 241 32.18 12.43 -10.77
CA ASP A 241 33.19 12.77 -9.75
C ASP A 241 32.84 13.92 -8.79
N PHE A 242 31.79 14.71 -9.03
CA PHE A 242 31.28 15.69 -8.08
C PHE A 242 30.24 14.98 -7.18
N LEU A 243 30.50 14.63 -5.92
CA LEU A 243 30.88 15.49 -4.81
C LEU A 243 31.64 14.68 -3.76
N LYS A 244 32.82 14.18 -4.13
CA LYS A 244 33.70 13.56 -3.12
C LYS A 244 34.35 14.61 -2.24
N LEU A 245 34.67 15.81 -2.75
CA LEU A 245 35.44 16.84 -2.04
C LEU A 245 34.69 18.18 -2.00
N CYS A 246 34.93 18.94 -0.94
CA CYS A 246 34.31 20.22 -0.64
C CYS A 246 34.95 21.32 -1.51
N PRO A 247 34.17 22.11 -2.26
CA PRO A 247 34.70 23.18 -3.09
C PRO A 247 35.34 24.32 -2.29
N SER A 248 34.98 24.46 -1.01
CA SER A 248 35.55 25.51 -0.15
C SER A 248 36.91 25.13 0.46
N CYS A 249 37.21 23.84 0.66
CA CYS A 249 38.41 23.44 1.41
C CYS A 249 39.08 22.14 0.93
N GLY A 250 38.59 21.52 -0.15
CA GLY A 250 39.13 20.29 -0.70
C GLY A 250 38.90 19.02 0.14
N ASN A 251 38.28 19.10 1.32
CA ASN A 251 38.04 17.94 2.19
C ASN A 251 36.83 17.11 1.76
N PRO A 252 36.78 15.80 2.08
CA PRO A 252 35.67 14.96 1.66
C PRO A 252 34.30 15.44 2.13
N LEU A 253 33.31 15.39 1.24
CA LEU A 253 31.90 15.66 1.52
C LEU A 253 31.23 14.36 1.96
N GLN A 254 30.74 14.34 3.20
CA GLN A 254 30.02 13.20 3.76
C GLN A 254 28.52 13.38 3.51
N LEU A 255 27.78 12.28 3.31
CA LEU A 255 26.33 12.34 3.41
C LEU A 255 25.97 12.83 4.80
N LYS A 256 25.10 13.83 4.88
CA LYS A 256 24.43 14.12 6.14
C LYS A 256 23.47 12.97 6.35
N THR A 257 23.91 11.92 7.05
CA THR A 257 23.00 10.90 7.56
C THR A 257 21.97 11.65 8.38
N LEU A 258 20.72 11.64 7.91
CA LEU A 258 19.60 11.93 8.80
C LEU A 258 19.72 10.88 9.90
N GLY A 259 20.00 11.32 11.13
CA GLY A 259 19.67 10.52 12.30
C GLY A 259 18.19 10.12 12.23
N PRO A 260 17.76 9.09 12.99
CA PRO A 260 16.50 8.41 12.75
C PRO A 260 15.35 9.42 12.63
N MET A 261 14.77 9.53 11.44
CA MET A 261 13.45 10.11 11.26
C MET A 261 12.45 9.01 11.60
N LEU A 262 12.25 8.83 12.90
CA LEU A 262 11.03 8.29 13.47
C LEU A 262 10.53 9.34 14.46
N ASP A 263 9.23 9.61 14.36
CA ASP A 263 8.35 10.44 15.19
C ASP A 263 8.30 11.94 14.82
N ASP A 264 7.24 12.37 14.10
CA ASP A 264 5.87 12.63 14.59
C ASP A 264 4.84 12.47 13.44
#